data_AF-A0A3C2APZ9-F1
#
_entry.id   AF-A0A3C2APZ9-F1
#
_cell.length_a   1.000
_cell.length_b   1.000
_cell.length_c   1.000
_cell.angle_alpha   90.00
_cell.angle_beta   90.00
_cell.angle_gamma   90.00
#
_symmetry.space_group_name_H-M   'P 1'
#
loop_
_entity.id
_entity.type
_entity.pdbx_description
1 polymer ?
#
loop_
_entity_poly.entity_id
_entity_poly.type
_entity_poly.pdbx_seq_one_letter_code
_entity_poly.pdbx_strand_id
1 'polypeptide(L)'
;MKAEEKIRTVLAEQQECWNDGDIDCFMQGYWKSDSLRFIGKSGINYGWRATLDNYKKSYPDKAAMGKLEFDILNVEPMGTENYLVTGKWKLIRESDEPNGLFTLIWKRFGDEWKIIYDHSS
;
A
#
# COMPACT_ATOMS: atom_id res chain seq x y z
N MET A 1 -17.59 -12.38 -1.83
CA MET A 1 -16.45 -11.90 -2.65
C MET A 1 -15.30 -12.88 -2.53
N LYS A 2 -14.66 -13.18 -3.67
CA LYS A 2 -13.41 -13.96 -3.71
C LYS A 2 -12.28 -13.17 -3.03
N ALA A 3 -11.21 -13.86 -2.61
CA ALA A 3 -10.07 -13.21 -1.96
C ALA A 3 -9.45 -12.11 -2.82
N GLU A 4 -9.26 -12.36 -4.12
CA GLU A 4 -8.76 -11.36 -5.06
C GLU A 4 -9.65 -10.11 -5.14
N GLU A 5 -10.98 -10.27 -5.20
CA GLU A 5 -11.91 -9.14 -5.22
C GLU A 5 -11.75 -8.28 -3.96
N LYS A 6 -11.68 -8.91 -2.78
CA LYS A 6 -11.45 -8.20 -1.51
C LYS A 6 -10.12 -7.44 -1.51
N ILE A 7 -9.05 -8.06 -2.00
CA ILE A 7 -7.73 -7.42 -2.09
C ILE A 7 -7.77 -6.20 -3.01
N ARG A 8 -8.41 -6.32 -4.18
CA ARG A 8 -8.58 -5.20 -5.12
C ARG A 8 -9.43 -4.08 -4.51
N THR A 9 -10.46 -4.42 -3.74
CA THR A 9 -11.26 -3.42 -3.00
C THR A 9 -10.40 -2.66 -2.00
N VAL A 10 -9.59 -3.34 -1.17
CA VAL A 10 -8.71 -2.65 -0.21
C VAL A 10 -7.72 -1.72 -0.94
N LEU A 11 -7.15 -2.15 -2.07
CA LEU A 11 -6.25 -1.29 -2.86
C LEU A 11 -6.97 -0.06 -3.44
N ALA A 12 -8.22 -0.20 -3.86
CA ALA A 12 -9.03 0.92 -4.33
C ALA A 12 -9.35 1.90 -3.18
N GLU A 13 -9.75 1.39 -2.01
CA GLU A 13 -9.99 2.20 -0.80
C GLU A 13 -8.72 2.95 -0.37
N GLN A 14 -7.55 2.29 -0.42
CA GLN A 14 -6.28 2.95 -0.17
C GLN A 14 -6.04 4.09 -1.17
N GLN A 15 -6.26 3.87 -2.47
CA GLN A 15 -6.11 4.92 -3.48
C GLN A 15 -7.04 6.10 -3.23
N GLU A 16 -8.30 5.86 -2.87
CA GLU A 16 -9.26 6.90 -2.51
C GLU A 16 -8.79 7.70 -1.29
N CYS A 17 -8.43 7.02 -0.20
CA CYS A 17 -7.94 7.68 1.00
C CYS A 17 -6.67 8.49 0.78
N TRP A 18 -5.73 7.98 -0.05
CA TRP A 18 -4.58 8.77 -0.47
C TRP A 18 -5.01 10.04 -1.21
N ASN A 19 -5.89 9.91 -2.20
CA ASN A 19 -6.36 11.02 -3.03
C ASN A 19 -7.18 12.05 -2.26
N ASP A 20 -7.76 11.66 -1.12
CA ASP A 20 -8.42 12.55 -0.19
C ASP A 20 -7.44 13.26 0.76
N GLY A 21 -6.21 12.77 0.89
CA GLY A 21 -5.19 13.28 1.79
C GLY A 21 -5.19 12.62 3.17
N ASP A 22 -5.86 11.47 3.31
CA ASP A 22 -6.02 10.74 4.56
C ASP A 22 -5.04 9.56 4.65
N ILE A 23 -3.87 9.84 5.19
CA ILE A 23 -2.81 8.84 5.42
C ILE A 23 -3.25 7.81 6.49
N ASP A 24 -4.03 8.21 7.49
CA ASP A 24 -4.48 7.29 8.55
C ASP A 24 -5.47 6.26 7.99
N CYS A 25 -6.36 6.66 7.07
CA CYS A 25 -7.20 5.76 6.31
C CYS A 25 -6.38 4.89 5.34
N PHE A 26 -5.45 5.48 4.57
CA PHE A 26 -4.56 4.71 3.67
C PHE A 26 -3.85 3.57 4.40
N MET A 27 -3.43 3.82 5.65
CA MET A 27 -2.73 2.83 6.46
C MET A 27 -3.61 1.67 6.96
N GLN A 28 -4.94 1.70 6.79
CA GLN A 28 -5.83 0.60 7.18
C GLN A 28 -5.70 -0.65 6.29
N GLY A 29 -5.14 -0.52 5.09
CA GLY A 29 -4.80 -1.66 4.22
C GLY A 29 -3.61 -2.49 4.72
N TYR A 30 -2.80 -1.92 5.62
CA TYR A 30 -1.62 -2.60 6.16
C TYR A 30 -1.91 -3.32 7.48
N TRP A 31 -1.16 -4.40 7.72
CA TRP A 31 -1.24 -5.13 8.97
C TRP A 31 -0.66 -4.30 10.11
N LYS A 32 -1.51 -3.99 11.10
CA LYS A 32 -1.12 -3.23 12.29
C LYS A 32 -0.30 -4.10 13.25
N SER A 33 0.99 -4.19 12.97
CA SER A 33 1.95 -5.03 13.70
C SER A 33 3.37 -4.49 13.55
N ASP A 34 4.22 -4.75 14.54
CA ASP A 34 5.65 -4.44 14.51
C ASP A 34 6.42 -5.32 13.51
N SER A 35 5.77 -6.39 13.03
CA SER A 35 6.33 -7.28 12.00
C SER A 35 6.02 -6.85 10.56
N LEU A 36 5.22 -5.79 10.35
CA LEU A 36 5.02 -5.23 9.00
C LEU A 36 6.37 -4.84 8.41
N ARG A 37 6.59 -5.12 7.12
CA ARG A 37 7.82 -4.73 6.41
C ARG A 37 7.48 -3.82 5.26
N PHE A 38 8.10 -2.63 5.25
CA PHE A 38 8.00 -1.67 4.16
C PHE A 38 9.40 -1.41 3.60
N ILE A 39 9.61 -1.69 2.32
CA ILE A 39 10.90 -1.62 1.64
C ILE A 39 10.80 -0.58 0.53
N GLY A 40 11.70 0.38 0.56
CA GLY A 40 11.85 1.36 -0.52
C GLY A 40 13.30 1.83 -0.67
N LYS A 41 13.50 2.99 -1.30
CA LYS A 41 14.83 3.53 -1.61
C LYS A 41 15.78 3.63 -0.40
N SER A 42 15.25 3.89 0.79
CA SER A 42 16.05 4.02 2.03
C SER A 42 16.31 2.69 2.74
N GLY A 43 15.88 1.56 2.17
CA GLY A 43 15.97 0.24 2.78
C GLY A 43 14.67 -0.20 3.44
N ILE A 44 14.79 -1.12 4.40
CA ILE A 44 13.65 -1.76 5.09
C ILE A 44 13.28 -1.00 6.37
N ASN A 45 11.99 -0.68 6.50
CA ASN A 45 11.34 -0.19 7.71
C ASN A 45 10.46 -1.30 8.29
N TYR A 46 10.50 -1.45 9.61
CA TYR A 46 9.67 -2.41 10.34
C TYR A 46 8.60 -1.69 11.15
N GLY A 47 7.40 -2.27 11.13
CA GLY A 47 6.31 -1.89 12.01
C GLY A 47 5.35 -0.85 11.44
N TRP A 48 4.05 -1.06 11.69
CA TRP A 48 2.98 -0.20 11.19
C TRP A 48 3.09 1.25 11.65
N ARG A 49 3.45 1.47 12.92
CA ARG A 49 3.58 2.83 13.48
C ARG A 49 4.72 3.60 12.80
N ALA A 50 5.89 2.98 12.66
CA ALA A 50 7.03 3.60 12.00
C ALA A 50 6.72 3.94 10.54
N THR A 51 6.02 3.04 9.82
CA THR A 51 5.56 3.31 8.45
C THR A 51 4.58 4.49 8.39
N LEU A 52 3.59 4.55 9.29
CA LEU A 52 2.66 5.69 9.36
C LEU A 52 3.40 7.02 9.59
N ASP A 53 4.29 7.06 10.57
CA ASP A 53 5.03 8.27 10.93
C ASP A 53 5.94 8.72 9.77
N ASN A 54 6.55 7.77 9.05
CA ASN A 54 7.33 8.05 7.85
C ASN A 54 6.49 8.61 6.70
N TYR A 55 5.27 8.10 6.48
CA TYR A 55 4.34 8.66 5.51
C TYR A 55 4.00 10.11 5.87
N LYS A 56 3.55 10.37 7.11
CA LYS A 56 3.21 11.73 7.56
C LYS A 56 4.38 12.71 7.46
N LYS A 57 5.61 12.24 7.72
CA LYS A 57 6.81 13.05 7.57
C LYS A 57 7.13 13.36 6.10
N SER A 58 6.98 12.38 5.21
CA SER A 58 7.34 12.51 3.79
C SER A 58 6.28 13.26 2.98
N TYR A 59 5.03 13.20 3.44
CA TYR A 59 3.85 13.75 2.79
C TYR A 59 3.10 14.66 3.77
N PRO A 60 3.61 15.88 4.04
CA PRO A 60 3.04 16.77 5.03
C PRO A 60 1.70 17.39 4.62
N ASP A 61 1.37 17.39 3.32
CA ASP A 61 0.13 17.95 2.78
C ASP A 61 -0.31 17.25 1.48
N LYS A 62 -1.50 17.60 1.01
CA LYS A 62 -2.13 17.02 -0.19
C LYS A 62 -1.36 17.33 -1.48
N ALA A 63 -0.65 18.46 -1.55
CA ALA A 63 0.15 18.80 -2.73
C ALA A 63 1.39 17.90 -2.83
N ALA A 64 2.04 17.62 -1.69
CA ALA A 64 3.13 16.66 -1.60
C ALA A 64 2.67 15.22 -1.89
N MET A 65 1.44 14.86 -1.51
CA MET A 65 0.85 13.56 -1.83
C MET A 65 0.59 13.39 -3.33
N GLY A 66 0.00 14.41 -3.96
CA GLY A 66 -0.48 14.30 -5.34
C GLY A 66 -1.63 13.32 -5.48
N LYS A 67 -1.99 13.02 -6.74
CA LYS A 67 -2.98 12.00 -7.07
C LYS A 67 -2.29 10.65 -7.31
N LEU A 68 -2.61 9.66 -6.50
CA LEU A 68 -2.17 8.28 -6.64
C LEU A 68 -3.07 7.51 -7.62
N GLU A 69 -2.40 6.75 -8.48
CA GLU A 69 -3.01 5.77 -9.38
C GLU A 69 -2.26 4.44 -9.26
N PHE A 70 -3.01 3.35 -9.07
CA PHE A 70 -2.52 1.99 -9.12
C PHE A 70 -2.90 1.29 -10.43
N ASP A 71 -1.97 0.53 -10.99
CA ASP A 71 -2.19 -0.42 -12.09
C ASP A 71 -1.86 -1.83 -11.58
N ILE A 72 -2.90 -2.63 -11.31
CA ILE A 72 -2.76 -3.96 -10.70
C ILE A 72 -2.52 -4.99 -11.81
N LEU A 73 -1.26 -5.41 -11.95
CA LEU A 73 -0.83 -6.31 -13.02
C LEU A 73 -1.16 -7.77 -12.73
N ASN A 74 -0.94 -8.23 -11.50
CA ASN A 74 -1.16 -9.62 -11.10
C ASN A 74 -1.62 -9.73 -9.64
N VAL A 75 -2.52 -10.68 -9.38
CA VAL A 75 -2.96 -11.07 -8.04
C VAL A 75 -2.98 -12.60 -8.00
N GLU A 76 -2.00 -13.19 -7.33
CA GLU A 76 -1.81 -14.64 -7.35
C GLU A 76 -1.82 -15.24 -5.93
N PRO A 77 -2.50 -16.39 -5.73
CA PRO A 77 -2.50 -17.06 -4.44
C PRO A 77 -1.12 -17.68 -4.15
N MET A 78 -0.64 -17.54 -2.91
CA MET A 78 0.54 -18.21 -2.38
C MET A 78 0.13 -19.18 -1.27
N GLY A 79 -0.65 -20.19 -1.63
CA GLY A 79 -1.30 -21.09 -0.68
C GLY A 79 -2.71 -20.63 -0.31
N THR A 80 -3.18 -21.00 0.88
CA THR A 80 -4.59 -20.78 1.29
C THR A 80 -4.84 -19.45 1.98
N GLU A 81 -3.82 -18.85 2.59
CA GLU A 81 -3.96 -17.66 3.45
C GLU A 81 -3.16 -16.45 2.97
N ASN A 82 -2.47 -16.56 1.85
CA ASN A 82 -1.59 -15.52 1.33
C ASN A 82 -1.79 -15.28 -0.16
N TYR A 83 -1.51 -14.05 -0.57
CA TYR A 83 -1.48 -13.64 -1.97
C TYR A 83 -0.24 -12.80 -2.24
N LEU A 84 0.34 -12.94 -3.43
CA LEU A 84 1.29 -12.00 -3.98
C LEU A 84 0.55 -11.07 -4.93
N VAL A 85 0.78 -9.77 -4.81
CA VAL A 85 0.23 -8.77 -5.72
C VAL A 85 1.39 -7.96 -6.30
N THR A 86 1.43 -7.88 -7.61
CA THR A 86 2.40 -7.05 -8.34
C THR A 86 1.65 -5.99 -9.10
N GLY A 87 2.11 -4.75 -9.02
CA GLY A 87 1.47 -3.62 -9.68
C GLY A 87 2.41 -2.46 -9.90
N LYS A 88 1.88 -1.38 -10.45
CA LYS A 88 2.56 -0.09 -10.58
C LYS A 88 1.85 0.95 -9.73
N TRP A 89 2.62 1.91 -9.23
CA TRP A 89 2.10 3.11 -8.61
C TRP A 89 2.58 4.33 -9.41
N LYS A 90 1.73 5.37 -9.49
CA LYS A 90 2.07 6.67 -10.04
C LYS A 90 1.49 7.74 -9.14
N LEU A 91 2.30 8.74 -8.77
CA LEU A 91 1.80 9.98 -8.17
C LEU A 91 1.84 11.07 -9.22
N ILE A 92 0.73 11.78 -9.41
CA ILE A 92 0.63 12.92 -10.31
C ILE A 92 0.57 14.17 -9.42
N ARG A 93 1.60 15.01 -9.51
CA ARG A 93 1.70 16.30 -8.79
C ARG A 93 1.78 17.43 -9.81
N GLU A 94 1.70 18.67 -9.33
CA GLU A 94 1.84 19.84 -10.20
C GLU A 94 3.24 19.92 -10.85
N SER A 95 4.28 19.48 -10.13
CA SER A 95 5.68 19.63 -10.55
C SER A 95 6.29 18.40 -11.22
N ASP A 96 5.77 17.21 -10.95
CA ASP A 96 6.40 15.93 -11.30
C ASP A 96 5.40 14.77 -11.31
N GLU A 97 5.83 13.63 -11.86
CA GLU A 97 5.04 12.40 -11.94
C GLU A 97 5.85 11.15 -11.53
N PRO A 98 6.31 11.05 -10.26
CA PRO A 98 7.06 9.88 -9.82
C PRO A 98 6.19 8.62 -9.93
N ASN A 99 6.81 7.54 -10.38
CA ASN A 99 6.15 6.27 -10.64
C ASN A 99 7.12 5.12 -10.42
N GLY A 100 6.56 3.92 -10.27
CA GLY A 100 7.35 2.75 -9.95
C GLY A 100 6.55 1.46 -9.93
N LEU A 101 7.22 0.40 -9.53
CA LEU A 101 6.63 -0.92 -9.32
C LEU A 101 6.46 -1.18 -7.83
N PHE A 102 5.49 -2.01 -7.49
CA PHE A 102 5.37 -2.57 -6.16
C PHE A 102 5.13 -4.08 -6.19
N THR A 103 5.53 -4.73 -5.11
CA THR A 103 5.22 -6.12 -4.79
C THR A 103 4.69 -6.19 -3.35
N LEU A 104 3.48 -6.70 -3.18
CA LEU A 104 2.81 -6.82 -1.89
C LEU A 104 2.61 -8.30 -1.55
N ILE A 105 2.91 -8.68 -0.32
CA ILE A 105 2.42 -9.93 0.26
C ILE A 105 1.24 -9.62 1.16
N TRP A 106 0.11 -10.24 0.85
CA TRP A 106 -1.12 -10.16 1.61
C TRP A 106 -1.27 -11.39 2.50
N LYS A 107 -1.87 -11.19 3.67
CA LYS A 107 -2.27 -12.26 4.57
C LYS A 107 -3.71 -12.09 4.99
N ARG A 108 -4.42 -13.21 5.10
CA ARG A 108 -5.77 -13.27 5.64
C ARG A 108 -5.77 -13.17 7.17
N PHE A 109 -6.65 -12.34 7.72
CA PHE A 109 -6.94 -12.25 9.14
C PHE A 109 -8.47 -12.30 9.32
N GLY A 110 -9.01 -13.50 9.61
CA GLY A 110 -10.45 -13.70 9.60
C GLY A 110 -11.03 -13.46 8.20
N ASP A 111 -11.89 -12.46 8.05
CA ASP A 111 -12.45 -12.07 6.74
C ASP A 111 -11.76 -10.88 6.07
N GLU A 112 -10.78 -10.29 6.76
CA GLU A 112 -9.97 -9.19 6.25
C GLU A 112 -8.70 -9.70 5.57
N TRP A 113 -8.21 -8.90 4.62
CA TRP A 113 -6.92 -9.07 3.98
C TRP A 113 -6.08 -7.84 4.27
N LYS A 114 -4.84 -8.06 4.73
CA LYS A 114 -3.91 -6.96 5.06
C LYS A 114 -2.56 -7.20 4.40
N ILE A 115 -1.92 -6.11 3.99
CA ILE A 115 -0.54 -6.12 3.48
C ILE A 115 0.40 -6.35 4.67
N ILE A 116 1.23 -7.40 4.59
CA ILE A 116 2.24 -7.72 5.61
C ILE A 116 3.67 -7.42 5.14
N TYR A 117 3.85 -7.24 3.84
CA TYR A 117 5.12 -6.94 3.19
C TYR A 117 4.83 -6.06 1.98
N ASP A 118 5.49 -4.91 1.89
CA ASP A 118 5.41 -3.98 0.78
C ASP A 118 6.82 -3.65 0.31
N HIS A 119 7.13 -3.96 -0.94
CA HIS A 119 8.34 -3.53 -1.59
C HIS A 119 7.99 -2.67 -2.79
N SER A 120 8.27 -1.37 -2.69
CA SER A 120 7.96 -0.37 -3.69
C SER A 120 9.25 0.35 -4.12
N SER A 121 9.50 0.39 -5.44
CA SER A 121 10.71 0.97 -6.05
C SER A 121 10.38 2.13 -6.97
#